data_AF-A0A183SY69-F1
#
_entry.id   AF-A0A183SY69-F1
#
_cell.length_a   1.000
_cell.length_b   1.000
_cell.length_c   1.000
_cell.angle_alpha   90.00
_cell.angle_beta   90.00
_cell.angle_gamma   90.00
#
_symmetry.space_group_name_H-M   'P 1'
#
loop_
_entity.id
_entity.type
_entity.pdbx_description
1 polymer ?
#
loop_
_entity_poly.entity_id
_entity_poly.type
_entity_poly.pdbx_seq_one_letter_code
_entity_poly.pdbx_strand_id
1 'polypeptide(L)'
;MMARVTDIGTVSEAFAVTNGVKQGCVLAPTLFSLMFSSMLRDAYHDEQPGIRIAYRTDGHLLNSRPMQATSRVSMTTVHDMLFVDDCALNTVTEEDMQRSIDLFAAGCTNIG
;
A
#
# COMPACT_ATOMS: atom_id res chain seq x y z
N MET A 1 0.92 22.74 -14.56
CA MET A 1 -0.56 22.80 -14.42
C MET A 1 -0.92 24.00 -13.55
N MET A 2 -2.03 24.68 -13.80
CA MET A 2 -2.51 25.79 -12.95
C MET A 2 -3.82 25.38 -12.27
N ALA A 3 -3.99 25.69 -10.99
CA ALA A 3 -5.23 25.40 -10.26
C ALA A 3 -5.74 26.63 -9.51
N ARG A 4 -7.03 26.59 -9.16
CA ARG A 4 -7.71 27.55 -8.29
C ARG A 4 -8.45 26.76 -7.21
N VAL A 5 -8.52 27.30 -6.00
CA VAL A 5 -9.28 26.71 -4.89
C VAL A 5 -10.54 27.53 -4.69
N THR A 6 -11.68 26.86 -4.51
CA THR A 6 -12.94 27.50 -4.12
C THR A 6 -13.25 27.12 -2.68
N ASP A 7 -13.39 28.11 -1.81
CA ASP A 7 -13.82 27.92 -0.43
C ASP A 7 -14.92 28.91 -0.08
N ILE A 8 -16.04 28.40 0.44
CA ILE A 8 -17.23 29.17 0.84
C ILE A 8 -17.64 30.23 -0.22
N GLY A 9 -17.63 29.83 -1.50
CA GLY A 9 -18.03 30.70 -2.63
C GLY A 9 -16.99 31.73 -3.07
N THR A 10 -15.83 31.82 -2.42
CA THR A 10 -14.69 32.62 -2.87
C THR A 10 -13.70 31.75 -3.66
N VAL A 11 -13.17 32.28 -4.77
CA VAL A 11 -12.23 31.57 -5.65
C VAL A 11 -10.86 32.25 -5.56
N SER A 12 -9.80 31.47 -5.34
CA SER A 12 -8.44 31.98 -5.31
C SER A 12 -7.93 32.41 -6.69
N GLU A 13 -6.86 33.21 -6.71
CA GLU A 13 -6.07 33.40 -7.92
C GLU A 13 -5.50 32.05 -8.41
N ALA A 14 -5.22 31.95 -9.72
CA ALA A 14 -4.57 30.77 -10.27
C ALA A 14 -3.12 30.69 -9.78
N PHE A 15 -2.73 29.55 -9.24
CA PHE A 15 -1.35 29.27 -8.85
C PHE A 15 -0.81 28.03 -9.58
N ALA A 16 0.51 27.98 -9.72
CA ALA A 16 1.18 26.83 -10.31
C ALA A 16 1.07 25.62 -9.39
N VAL A 17 0.51 24.53 -9.91
CA VAL A 17 0.54 23.24 -9.25
C VAL A 17 1.90 22.61 -9.51
N THR A 18 2.59 22.28 -8.42
CA THR A 18 3.81 21.48 -8.41
C THR A 18 3.48 20.06 -7.97
N ASN A 19 4.30 19.08 -8.35
CA ASN A 19 4.10 17.68 -7.94
C ASN A 19 4.30 17.45 -6.42
N GLY A 20 4.76 18.46 -5.68
CA GLY A 20 4.96 18.39 -4.24
C GLY A 20 3.72 18.79 -3.43
N VAL A 21 3.59 18.18 -2.26
CA VAL A 21 2.63 18.58 -1.21
C VAL A 21 3.30 19.55 -0.23
N LYS A 22 2.55 20.49 0.33
CA LYS A 22 3.07 21.45 1.31
C LYS A 22 3.50 20.72 2.60
N GLN A 23 4.73 20.98 3.08
CA GLN A 23 5.20 20.49 4.39
C GLN A 23 4.28 20.99 5.51
N GLY A 24 3.89 20.09 6.42
CA GLY A 24 2.91 20.39 7.47
C GLY A 24 1.45 20.30 7.03
N CYS A 25 1.17 19.84 5.80
CA CYS A 25 -0.18 19.47 5.40
C CYS A 25 -0.61 18.20 6.15
N VAL A 26 -1.63 18.32 7.01
CA VAL A 26 -2.16 17.20 7.81
C VAL A 26 -2.63 16.03 6.94
N LEU A 27 -3.11 16.31 5.72
CA LEU A 27 -3.65 15.29 4.81
C LEU A 27 -2.59 14.67 3.88
N ALA A 28 -1.43 15.31 3.74
CA ALA A 28 -0.41 14.86 2.79
C ALA A 28 0.08 13.41 3.07
N PRO A 29 0.37 13.02 4.32
CA PRO A 29 0.74 11.64 4.62
C PRO A 29 -0.34 10.63 4.22
N THR A 30 -1.61 10.89 4.55
CA THR A 30 -2.72 9.99 4.24
C THR A 30 -2.91 9.82 2.73
N LEU A 31 -2.86 10.94 1.99
CA LEU A 31 -3.00 10.90 0.53
C LEU A 31 -1.82 10.17 -0.14
N PHE A 32 -0.60 10.37 0.38
CA PHE A 32 0.57 9.64 -0.07
C PHE A 32 0.42 8.14 0.18
N SER A 33 0.07 7.73 1.40
CA SER A 33 -0.11 6.31 1.73
C SER A 33 -1.21 5.66 0.87
N LEU A 34 -2.31 6.36 0.58
CA LEU A 34 -3.37 5.86 -0.30
C LEU A 34 -2.89 5.65 -1.74
N MET A 35 -2.20 6.65 -2.31
CA MET A 35 -1.61 6.53 -3.64
C MET A 35 -0.60 5.37 -3.68
N PHE A 36 0.29 5.33 -2.70
CA PHE A 36 1.33 4.31 -2.60
C PHE A 36 0.75 2.90 -2.43
N SER A 37 -0.25 2.70 -1.56
CA SER A 37 -1.00 1.43 -1.46
C SER A 37 -1.62 1.02 -2.78
N SER A 38 -2.22 1.96 -3.52
CA SER A 38 -2.85 1.66 -4.81
C SER A 38 -1.81 1.23 -5.86
N MET A 39 -0.66 1.90 -5.89
CA MET A 39 0.47 1.56 -6.75
C MET A 39 1.01 0.17 -6.46
N LEU A 40 1.29 -0.14 -5.19
CA LEU A 40 1.80 -1.45 -4.78
C LEU A 40 0.81 -2.56 -5.12
N ARG A 41 -0.48 -2.33 -4.88
CA ARG A 41 -1.53 -3.30 -5.21
C ARG A 41 -1.61 -3.59 -6.71
N ASP A 42 -1.35 -2.60 -7.56
CA ASP A 42 -1.29 -2.76 -9.01
C ASP A 42 -0.01 -3.50 -9.43
N ALA A 43 1.15 -3.08 -8.91
CA ALA A 43 2.45 -3.68 -9.21
C ALA A 43 2.54 -5.16 -8.79
N TYR A 44 1.92 -5.52 -7.67
CA TYR A 44 1.87 -6.90 -7.16
C TYR A 44 0.60 -7.66 -7.56
N HIS A 45 -0.23 -7.14 -8.48
CA HIS A 45 -1.51 -7.77 -8.80
C HIS A 45 -1.34 -9.19 -9.36
N ASP A 46 -0.39 -9.36 -10.29
CA ASP A 46 -0.18 -10.61 -11.03
C ASP A 46 0.90 -11.51 -10.41
N GLU A 47 1.64 -10.97 -9.44
CA GLU A 47 2.84 -11.53 -8.85
C GLU A 47 2.61 -11.74 -7.35
N GLN A 48 3.03 -12.87 -6.78
CA GLN A 48 2.85 -13.15 -5.34
C GLN A 48 4.14 -13.14 -4.49
N PRO A 49 5.10 -12.22 -4.66
CA PRO A 49 6.15 -12.03 -3.67
C PRO A 49 5.50 -11.46 -2.41
N GLY A 50 5.49 -12.25 -1.33
CA GLY A 50 4.76 -11.91 -0.12
C GLY A 50 4.81 -13.01 0.93
N ILE A 51 4.52 -12.67 2.18
CA ILE A 51 4.38 -13.66 3.24
C ILE A 51 2.96 -14.23 3.21
N ARG A 52 2.83 -15.54 2.99
CA ARG A 52 1.54 -16.25 3.04
C ARG A 52 1.17 -16.52 4.50
N ILE A 53 0.05 -15.96 4.93
CA ILE A 53 -0.51 -16.12 6.27
C ILE A 53 -1.79 -16.95 6.18
N ALA A 54 -1.76 -18.11 6.84
CA ALA A 54 -2.94 -18.92 7.06
C ALA A 54 -3.72 -18.36 8.26
N TYR A 55 -5.03 -18.14 8.10
CA TYR A 55 -5.89 -17.57 9.13
C TYR A 55 -7.27 -18.23 9.21
N ARG A 56 -7.92 -18.07 10.36
CA ARG A 56 -9.31 -18.48 10.63
C ARG A 56 -10.01 -17.41 11.46
N THR A 57 -11.30 -17.22 11.24
CA THR A 57 -12.13 -16.23 11.95
C THR A 57 -13.08 -16.87 12.96
N ASP A 58 -12.72 -18.03 13.52
CA ASP A 58 -13.59 -18.86 14.38
C ASP A 58 -13.67 -18.41 15.85
N GLY A 59 -13.11 -17.23 16.17
CA GLY A 59 -13.23 -16.59 17.50
C GLY A 59 -12.43 -17.26 18.62
N HIS A 60 -11.74 -18.38 18.36
CA HIS A 60 -10.96 -19.12 19.35
C HIS A 60 -9.46 -18.84 19.21
N LEU A 61 -9.05 -17.60 19.52
CA LEU A 61 -7.68 -17.10 19.30
C LEU A 61 -6.58 -17.93 20.00
N LEU A 62 -6.85 -18.46 21.19
CA LEU A 62 -5.84 -19.20 21.98
C LEU A 62 -5.78 -20.71 21.64
N ASN A 63 -6.69 -21.20 20.79
CA ASN A 63 -6.71 -22.60 20.41
C ASN A 63 -6.13 -22.75 19.00
N SER A 64 -4.94 -23.34 18.88
CA SER A 64 -4.28 -23.57 17.59
C SER A 64 -4.74 -24.84 16.88
N ARG A 65 -5.47 -25.73 17.57
CA ARG A 65 -5.97 -27.00 17.01
C ARG A 65 -6.81 -26.81 15.73
N PRO A 66 -7.68 -25.79 15.60
CA PRO A 66 -8.42 -25.52 14.36
C PRO A 66 -7.53 -25.11 13.17
N MET A 67 -6.35 -24.55 13.42
CA MET A 67 -5.39 -24.25 12.35
C MET A 67 -4.71 -25.51 11.79
N GLN A 68 -4.70 -26.61 12.55
CA GLN A 68 -4.19 -27.90 12.08
C GLN A 68 -5.18 -28.65 11.18
N ALA A 69 -6.44 -28.24 11.17
CA ALA A 69 -7.43 -28.80 10.26
C ALA A 69 -7.26 -28.17 8.87
N THR A 70 -7.09 -28.98 7.83
CA THR A 70 -6.96 -28.53 6.44
C THR A 70 -8.23 -27.87 5.90
N SER A 71 -9.38 -28.13 6.53
CA SER A 71 -10.66 -27.53 6.14
C SER A 71 -10.91 -26.19 6.82
N ARG A 72 -11.47 -25.24 6.07
CA ARG A 72 -11.90 -23.90 6.54
C ARG A 72 -10.76 -22.99 7.04
N VAL A 73 -9.51 -23.26 6.65
CA VAL A 73 -8.39 -22.32 6.78
C VAL A 73 -8.34 -21.47 5.52
N SER A 74 -8.42 -20.14 5.69
CA SER A 74 -8.19 -19.20 4.61
C SER A 74 -6.72 -18.80 4.59
N MET A 75 -6.28 -18.26 3.46
CA MET A 75 -4.91 -17.81 3.31
C MET A 75 -4.92 -16.45 2.63
N THR A 76 -4.13 -15.54 3.17
CA THR A 76 -3.88 -14.22 2.59
C THR A 76 -2.39 -14.05 2.37
N THR A 77 -2.01 -13.27 1.39
CA THR A 77 -0.62 -12.85 1.19
C THR A 77 -0.48 -11.42 1.70
N VAL A 78 0.55 -11.17 2.51
CA VAL A 78 0.93 -9.83 2.95
C VAL A 78 2.19 -9.44 2.18
N HIS A 79 2.06 -8.44 1.30
CA HIS A 79 3.14 -7.98 0.43
C HIS A 79 3.93 -6.84 1.08
N ASP A 80 3.22 -5.94 1.76
CA ASP A 80 3.77 -4.70 2.31
C ASP A 80 3.16 -4.35 3.67
N MET A 81 3.86 -3.51 4.41
CA MET A 81 3.38 -2.87 5.63
C MET A 81 3.70 -1.38 5.53
N LEU A 82 2.67 -0.55 5.42
CA LEU A 82 2.79 0.89 5.21
C LEU A 82 2.56 1.66 6.49
N PHE A 83 3.41 2.65 6.73
CA PHE A 83 3.26 3.61 7.81
C PHE A 83 3.69 5.00 7.33
N VAL A 84 2.73 5.90 7.09
CA VAL A 84 3.00 7.26 6.62
C VAL A 84 3.82 7.19 5.31
N ASP A 85 5.08 7.63 5.34
CA ASP A 85 6.03 7.61 4.24
C ASP A 85 6.93 6.35 4.21
N ASP A 86 6.90 5.53 5.26
CA ASP A 86 7.67 4.29 5.36
C ASP A 86 6.91 3.08 4.81
N CYS A 87 7.65 2.16 4.18
CA CYS A 87 7.16 0.87 3.72
C CYS A 87 8.15 -0.24 4.06
N ALA A 88 7.65 -1.35 4.61
CA ALA A 88 8.38 -2.60 4.70
C ALA A 88 7.77 -3.62 3.71
N LEU A 89 8.57 -4.04 2.73
CA LEU A 89 8.21 -5.14 1.83
C LEU A 89 8.51 -6.48 2.50
N ASN A 90 7.56 -7.40 2.44
CA ASN A 90 7.59 -8.64 3.21
C ASN A 90 7.75 -9.83 2.27
N THR A 91 8.94 -10.42 2.22
CA THR A 91 9.20 -11.63 1.43
C THR A 91 9.96 -12.67 2.25
N VAL A 92 9.87 -13.94 1.83
CA VAL A 92 10.53 -15.06 2.53
C VAL A 92 11.94 -15.31 2.00
N THR A 93 12.18 -14.98 0.72
CA THR A 93 13.45 -15.26 0.03
C THR A 93 14.07 -13.97 -0.48
N GLU A 94 15.40 -13.99 -0.67
CA GLU A 94 16.14 -12.87 -1.25
C GLU A 94 15.76 -12.68 -2.73
N GLU A 95 15.49 -13.77 -3.45
CA GLU A 95 15.02 -13.70 -4.84
C GLU A 95 13.65 -13.00 -4.93
N ASP A 96 12.72 -13.34 -4.03
CA ASP A 96 11.42 -12.66 -3.96
C ASP A 96 11.58 -11.20 -3.54
N MET A 97 12.56 -10.89 -2.68
CA MET A 97 12.85 -9.50 -2.31
C MET A 97 13.31 -8.69 -3.52
N GLN A 98 14.24 -9.22 -4.31
CA GLN A 98 14.70 -8.57 -5.54
C GLN A 98 13.55 -8.37 -6.51
N ARG A 99 12.73 -9.41 -6.72
CA ARG A 99 11.53 -9.33 -7.57
C ARG A 99 10.53 -8.29 -7.08
N SER A 100 10.33 -8.20 -5.76
CA SER A 100 9.46 -7.19 -5.15
C SER A 100 9.94 -5.77 -5.44
N ILE A 101 11.27 -5.54 -5.38
CA ILE A 101 11.87 -4.25 -5.71
C ILE A 101 11.78 -3.93 -7.20
N ASP A 102 11.95 -4.92 -8.07
CA ASP A 102 11.84 -4.71 -9.52
C ASP A 102 10.40 -4.32 -9.92
N LEU A 103 9.40 -4.99 -9.32
CA LEU A 103 7.97 -4.65 -9.49
C LEU A 103 7.64 -3.27 -8.92
N PHE A 104 8.17 -2.94 -7.75
CA PHE A 104 8.05 -1.61 -7.16
C PHE A 104 8.60 -0.53 -8.09
N ALA A 105 9.82 -0.71 -8.60
CA ALA A 105 10.46 0.22 -9.53
C ALA A 105 9.64 0.39 -10.82
N ALA A 106 9.12 -0.70 -11.39
CA ALA A 106 8.24 -0.65 -12.55
C ALA A 106 6.93 0.12 -12.24
N GLY A 107 6.30 -0.12 -11.09
CA GLY A 107 5.12 0.61 -10.63
C GLY A 107 5.37 2.12 -10.52
N CYS A 108 6.53 2.52 -9.98
CA CYS A 108 6.92 3.92 -9.90
C CYS A 108 7.03 4.59 -11.26
N THR A 109 7.47 3.88 -12.31
CA THR A 109 7.53 4.45 -13.67
C THR A 109 6.15 4.73 -14.28
N ASN A 110 5.09 4.11 -13.77
CA ASN A 110 3.73 4.30 -14.28
C ASN A 110 2.99 5.46 -13.61
N ILE A 111 3.46 5.93 -12.44
CA ILE A 111 2.79 6.96 -11.62
C ILE A 111 3.64 8.24 -11.49
N GLY A 112 4.95 8.16 -11.79
CA GLY A 112 5.91 9.27 -11.71
C GLY A 112 5.83 10.28 -12.85
#